data_AF-A0AAV1HXH6-F1
#
_entry.id   AF-A0AAV1HXH6-F1
#
_cell.length_a   1.000
_cell.length_b   1.000
_cell.length_c   1.000
_cell.angle_alpha   90.00
_cell.angle_beta   90.00
_cell.angle_gamma   90.00
#
_symmetry.space_group_name_H-M   'P 1'
#
loop_
_entity.id
_entity.type
_entity.pdbx_description
1 polymer ?
#
loop_
_entity_poly.entity_id
_entity_poly.type
_entity_poly.pdbx_seq_one_letter_code
_entity_poly.pdbx_strand_id
1 'polypeptide(L)'
;MRHTPVALLLQEGLQVLQEDGRVLACYEDMRDTIYYAEVGASATILERGYTIDSLMLRYKGVDWRNQSNWDCNAGLNPYAEYAYDGLVLNPLEVLFVKVKAFQLQTDWTSATMATTYDRWSSQASGGAVNTNAYQDRKSSYRLSKAITMRIRGSACFDFDLYRSRSPDLAGLVDNDQLWEHFLRDGQFEGRAFRFTCPNPLHDESIAEILFREAKTFVSPFIEKALPKGLPQAAAI
;
A
#
# COMPACT_ATOMS: atom_id res chain seq x y z
N MET A 1 6.29 22.18 -19.77
CA MET A 1 6.97 21.20 -18.88
C MET A 1 7.65 20.19 -19.79
N ARG A 2 8.97 20.00 -19.70
CA ARG A 2 9.66 18.98 -20.50
C ARG A 2 9.49 17.64 -19.79
N HIS A 3 8.62 16.78 -20.31
CA HIS A 3 8.52 15.39 -19.85
C HIS A 3 9.45 14.56 -20.74
N THR A 4 10.63 14.23 -20.23
CA THR A 4 11.50 13.26 -20.90
C THR A 4 11.14 11.89 -20.34
N PRO A 5 10.68 10.93 -21.16
CA PRO A 5 10.55 9.55 -20.71
C PRO A 5 11.95 9.06 -20.35
N VAL A 6 12.13 8.60 -19.11
CA VAL A 6 13.43 8.13 -18.63
C VAL A 6 13.41 6.60 -18.58
N ALA A 7 14.04 5.98 -19.58
CA ALA A 7 14.33 4.56 -19.62
C ALA A 7 15.85 4.37 -19.60
N LEU A 8 16.31 3.26 -19.02
CA LEU A 8 17.71 2.87 -19.15
C LEU A 8 17.86 2.22 -20.53
N LEU A 9 18.40 2.98 -21.48
CA LEU A 9 18.57 2.53 -22.86
C LEU A 9 20.00 2.04 -23.05
N LEU A 10 20.13 0.85 -23.63
CA LEU A 10 21.38 0.47 -24.29
C LEU A 10 21.62 1.41 -25.48
N GLN A 11 22.87 1.50 -25.94
CA GLN A 11 23.25 2.40 -27.03
C GLN A 11 22.40 2.17 -28.29
N GLU A 12 22.10 0.90 -28.59
CA GLU A 12 21.25 0.47 -29.69
C GLU A 12 19.80 0.96 -29.52
N GLY A 13 19.27 0.87 -28.29
CA GLY A 13 17.92 1.36 -27.98
C GLY A 13 17.80 2.87 -28.15
N LEU A 14 18.81 3.64 -27.70
CA LEU A 14 18.83 5.09 -27.89
C LEU A 14 18.86 5.46 -29.38
N GLN A 15 19.67 4.77 -30.18
CA GLN A 15 19.72 4.99 -31.62
C GLN A 15 18.36 4.76 -32.28
N VAL A 16 17.67 3.67 -31.93
CA VAL A 16 16.31 3.39 -32.42
C VAL A 16 15.34 4.53 -32.13
N LEU A 17 15.37 5.10 -30.92
CA LEU A 17 14.51 6.23 -30.56
C LEU A 17 14.88 7.53 -31.29
N GLN A 18 16.17 7.77 -31.53
CA GLN A 18 16.65 8.93 -32.29
C GLN A 18 16.27 8.86 -33.77
N GLU A 19 16.32 7.68 -34.38
CA GLU A 19 15.95 7.45 -35.78
C GLU A 19 14.46 7.66 -36.05
N ASP A 20 13.58 7.39 -35.08
CA ASP A 20 12.14 7.64 -35.24
C ASP A 20 11.82 9.12 -35.46
N GLY A 21 12.64 10.02 -34.91
CA GLY A 21 12.51 11.47 -35.07
C GLY A 21 11.33 12.11 -34.34
N ARG A 22 10.35 11.34 -33.84
CA ARG A 22 9.21 11.84 -33.06
C ARG A 22 9.43 11.63 -31.57
N VAL A 23 9.91 10.46 -31.15
CA VAL A 23 10.05 10.09 -29.72
C VAL A 23 10.77 11.15 -28.86
N LEU A 24 11.83 11.79 -29.40
CA LEU A 24 12.62 12.80 -28.69
C LEU A 24 12.34 14.24 -29.17
N ALA A 25 11.26 14.47 -29.90
CA ALA A 25 10.87 15.79 -30.39
C ALA A 25 10.25 16.66 -29.28
N CYS A 26 10.22 17.97 -29.52
CA CYS A 26 9.48 18.91 -28.69
C CYS A 26 8.01 18.95 -29.16
N TYR A 27 7.09 18.92 -28.20
CA TYR A 27 5.65 19.01 -28.45
C TYR A 27 5.05 20.20 -27.71
N GLU A 28 4.04 20.82 -28.32
CA GLU A 28 3.26 21.88 -27.68
C GLU A 28 2.11 21.32 -26.82
N ASP A 29 1.58 20.15 -27.20
CA ASP A 29 0.47 19.48 -26.52
C ASP A 29 0.97 18.30 -25.66
N MET A 30 0.38 18.16 -24.47
CA MET A 30 0.60 17.03 -23.57
C MET A 30 0.16 15.71 -24.18
N ARG A 31 -0.96 15.68 -24.92
CA ARG A 31 -1.46 14.49 -25.62
C ARG A 31 -0.41 13.97 -26.59
N ASP A 32 0.19 14.85 -27.38
CA ASP A 32 1.21 14.47 -28.36
C ASP A 32 2.50 14.03 -27.67
N THR A 33 2.86 14.65 -26.55
CA THR A 33 3.97 14.19 -25.70
C THR A 33 3.73 12.75 -25.20
N ILE A 34 2.54 12.46 -24.65
CA ILE A 34 2.22 11.12 -24.14
C ILE A 34 2.21 10.11 -25.29
N TYR A 35 1.55 10.45 -26.40
CA TYR A 35 1.35 9.51 -27.50
C TYR A 35 2.66 9.23 -28.26
N TYR A 36 3.39 10.27 -28.69
CA TYR A 36 4.57 10.08 -29.52
C TYR A 36 5.85 9.85 -28.71
N ALA A 37 5.99 10.42 -27.51
CA ALA A 37 7.19 10.23 -26.69
C ALA A 37 7.03 9.08 -25.70
N GLU A 38 6.06 9.14 -24.78
CA GLU A 38 5.97 8.15 -23.69
C GLU A 38 5.55 6.76 -24.20
N VAL A 39 4.39 6.67 -24.84
CA VAL A 39 3.86 5.43 -25.43
C VAL A 39 4.63 5.09 -26.71
N GLY A 40 4.91 6.11 -27.53
CA GLY A 40 5.61 5.97 -28.80
C GLY A 40 7.02 5.38 -28.65
N ALA A 41 7.78 5.74 -27.61
CA ALA A 41 9.08 5.13 -27.35
C ALA A 41 8.97 3.59 -27.21
N SER A 42 7.97 3.13 -26.47
CA SER A 42 7.76 1.68 -26.28
C SER A 42 7.33 1.02 -27.58
N ALA A 43 6.42 1.66 -28.33
CA ALA A 43 5.98 1.16 -29.63
C ALA A 43 7.13 1.04 -30.63
N THR A 44 7.96 2.07 -30.79
CA THR A 44 9.12 2.07 -31.71
C THR A 44 10.09 0.94 -31.40
N ILE A 45 10.39 0.69 -30.12
CA ILE A 45 11.27 -0.42 -29.70
C ILE A 45 10.68 -1.77 -30.11
N LEU A 46 9.38 -1.98 -29.83
CA LEU A 46 8.69 -3.23 -30.15
C LEU A 46 8.53 -3.45 -31.66
N GLU A 47 8.23 -2.40 -32.43
CA GLU A 47 8.10 -2.43 -33.90
C GLU A 47 9.42 -2.83 -34.60
N ARG A 48 10.56 -2.49 -33.99
CA ARG A 48 11.90 -2.89 -34.47
C ARG A 48 12.30 -4.31 -34.03
N GLY A 49 11.39 -5.06 -33.39
CA GLY A 49 11.59 -6.46 -32.99
C GLY A 49 12.31 -6.66 -31.66
N TYR A 50 12.68 -5.57 -30.97
CA TYR A 50 13.22 -5.63 -29.62
C TYR A 50 12.10 -5.85 -28.59
N THR A 51 12.49 -6.22 -27.37
CA THR A 51 11.59 -6.23 -26.21
C THR A 51 12.03 -5.19 -25.21
N ILE A 52 11.14 -4.86 -24.28
CA ILE A 52 11.43 -4.03 -23.11
C ILE A 52 11.61 -4.98 -21.92
N ASP A 53 12.37 -4.58 -20.92
CA ASP A 53 12.46 -5.30 -19.65
C ASP A 53 12.25 -4.33 -18.48
N SER A 54 11.99 -4.87 -17.30
CA SER A 54 11.71 -4.10 -16.09
C SER A 54 12.64 -4.49 -14.95
N LEU A 55 13.05 -3.50 -14.16
CA LEU A 55 13.72 -3.73 -12.88
C LEU A 55 12.74 -4.24 -11.81
N MET A 56 11.44 -4.03 -12.01
CA MET A 56 10.41 -4.52 -11.11
C MET A 56 10.28 -6.03 -11.22
N LEU A 57 10.45 -6.74 -10.11
CA LEU A 57 10.55 -8.21 -10.09
C LEU A 57 9.35 -8.92 -10.76
N ARG A 58 8.13 -8.41 -10.62
CA ARG A 58 6.93 -8.99 -11.24
C ARG A 58 6.96 -8.96 -12.77
N TYR A 59 7.59 -7.95 -13.34
CA TYR A 59 7.56 -7.66 -14.79
C TYR A 59 8.88 -8.00 -15.50
N LYS A 60 9.86 -8.48 -14.73
CA LYS A 60 11.16 -8.87 -15.25
C LYS A 60 11.05 -10.09 -16.16
N GLY A 61 11.65 -10.00 -17.34
CA GLY A 61 11.67 -11.08 -18.33
C GLY A 61 10.32 -11.33 -19.03
N VAL A 62 9.33 -10.47 -18.83
CA VAL A 62 8.08 -10.54 -19.58
C VAL A 62 8.36 -10.17 -21.04
N ASP A 63 7.91 -11.02 -21.98
CA ASP A 63 7.99 -10.71 -23.40
C ASP A 63 6.84 -9.79 -23.81
N TRP A 64 7.14 -8.50 -23.97
CA TRP A 64 6.15 -7.49 -24.32
C TRP A 64 5.78 -7.47 -25.81
N ARG A 65 6.43 -8.28 -26.64
CA ARG A 65 6.01 -8.49 -28.03
C ARG A 65 4.74 -9.35 -28.11
N ASN A 66 4.49 -10.16 -27.07
CA ASN A 66 3.24 -10.90 -26.95
C ASN A 66 2.13 -9.99 -26.40
N GLN A 67 1.17 -9.64 -27.24
CA GLN A 67 0.07 -8.75 -26.88
C GLN A 67 -0.86 -9.32 -25.80
N SER A 68 -0.85 -10.62 -25.52
CA SER A 68 -1.59 -11.17 -24.38
C SER A 68 -1.10 -10.64 -23.02
N ASN A 69 0.11 -10.06 -23.00
CA ASN A 69 0.69 -9.47 -21.80
C ASN A 69 0.32 -7.98 -21.62
N TRP A 70 -0.38 -7.36 -22.58
CA TRP A 70 -0.62 -5.90 -22.56
C TRP A 70 -1.73 -5.46 -21.60
N ASP A 71 -2.61 -6.38 -21.18
CA ASP A 71 -3.51 -6.17 -20.04
C ASP A 71 -2.78 -6.36 -18.69
N CYS A 72 -1.52 -5.93 -18.63
CA CYS A 72 -0.70 -6.10 -17.44
C CYS A 72 -1.29 -5.29 -16.28
N ASN A 73 -1.28 -5.89 -15.10
CA ASN A 73 -1.76 -5.26 -13.87
C ASN A 73 -3.22 -4.79 -13.93
N ALA A 74 -4.05 -5.41 -14.78
CA ALA A 74 -5.45 -5.02 -15.00
C ALA A 74 -5.63 -3.52 -15.28
N GLY A 75 -4.68 -2.91 -16.01
CA GLY A 75 -4.69 -1.50 -16.34
C GLY A 75 -4.36 -0.54 -15.18
N LEU A 76 -3.94 -1.05 -14.02
CA LEU A 76 -3.56 -0.22 -12.89
C LEU A 76 -2.11 0.27 -13.02
N ASN A 77 -1.88 1.52 -12.64
CA ASN A 77 -0.53 2.05 -12.52
C ASN A 77 0.13 1.49 -11.25
N PRO A 78 1.26 0.75 -11.36
CA PRO A 78 1.90 0.12 -10.20
C PRO A 78 2.48 1.12 -9.19
N TYR A 79 2.50 2.41 -9.52
CA TYR A 79 2.92 3.48 -8.63
C TYR A 79 1.92 3.80 -7.51
N ALA A 80 0.63 3.50 -7.71
CA ALA A 80 -0.38 3.71 -6.67
C ALA A 80 -0.20 2.75 -5.49
N GLU A 81 -0.58 3.16 -4.28
CA GLU A 81 -0.45 2.30 -3.09
C GLU A 81 -1.23 1.00 -3.29
N TYR A 82 -0.55 -0.13 -3.06
CA TYR A 82 -1.08 -1.49 -3.20
C TYR A 82 -1.51 -1.88 -4.62
N ALA A 83 -1.31 -1.01 -5.63
CA ALA A 83 -1.61 -1.30 -7.02
C ALA A 83 -0.54 -2.15 -7.71
N TYR A 84 0.50 -2.59 -6.97
CA TYR A 84 1.51 -3.53 -7.45
C TYR A 84 1.28 -4.90 -6.79
N ASP A 85 0.19 -5.56 -7.19
CA ASP A 85 -0.23 -6.88 -6.66
C ASP A 85 -0.43 -6.90 -5.13
N GLY A 86 -1.05 -5.85 -4.58
CA GLY A 86 -1.21 -5.69 -3.13
C GLY A 86 0.05 -5.22 -2.41
N LEU A 87 1.14 -4.95 -3.15
CA LEU A 87 2.38 -4.39 -2.63
C LEU A 87 2.53 -2.91 -3.02
N VAL A 88 3.47 -2.25 -2.36
CA VAL A 88 3.90 -0.89 -2.69
C VAL A 88 5.17 -0.95 -3.51
N LEU A 89 5.30 -0.08 -4.52
CA LEU A 89 6.51 0.03 -5.33
C LEU A 89 7.71 0.37 -4.45
N ASN A 90 8.72 -0.50 -4.41
CA ASN A 90 9.92 -0.26 -3.62
C ASN A 90 10.88 0.65 -4.42
N PRO A 91 11.39 1.75 -3.83
CA PRO A 91 12.37 2.62 -4.49
C PRO A 91 13.65 1.94 -4.95
N LEU A 92 14.01 0.78 -4.41
CA LEU A 92 15.18 0.01 -4.84
C LEU A 92 14.91 -0.94 -6.02
N GLU A 93 13.66 -1.07 -6.45
CA GLU A 93 13.26 -1.86 -7.63
C GLU A 93 13.08 -1.01 -8.89
N VAL A 94 13.29 0.30 -8.80
CA VAL A 94 13.16 1.23 -9.92
C VAL A 94 14.31 2.22 -9.92
N LEU A 95 14.64 2.76 -11.08
CA LEU A 95 15.72 3.72 -11.22
C LEU A 95 15.31 5.13 -10.73
N PHE A 96 14.04 5.49 -10.95
CA PHE A 96 13.48 6.77 -10.53
C PHE A 96 12.16 6.55 -9.82
N VAL A 97 12.02 7.19 -8.66
CA VAL A 97 10.74 7.27 -7.95
C VAL A 97 10.20 8.67 -8.14
N LYS A 98 9.04 8.78 -8.78
CA LYS A 98 8.28 10.03 -8.78
C LYS A 98 7.87 10.31 -7.34
N VAL A 99 7.97 11.55 -6.89
CA VAL A 99 7.44 11.98 -5.59
C VAL A 99 6.69 13.28 -5.80
N LYS A 100 5.42 13.33 -5.39
CA LYS A 100 4.59 14.53 -5.45
C LYS A 100 4.26 15.01 -4.03
N ALA A 101 4.09 16.31 -3.85
CA ALA A 101 3.82 16.92 -2.55
C ALA A 101 2.62 16.29 -1.82
N PHE A 102 1.52 16.04 -2.51
CA PHE A 102 0.33 15.43 -1.89
C PHE A 102 0.61 14.03 -1.33
N GLN A 103 1.52 13.27 -1.94
CA GLN A 103 1.84 11.91 -1.50
C GLN A 103 2.62 11.92 -0.20
N LEU A 104 3.47 12.93 -0.01
CA LEU A 104 4.14 13.16 1.26
C LEU A 104 3.15 13.65 2.34
N GLN A 105 2.18 14.49 1.96
CA GLN A 105 1.14 14.96 2.88
C GLN A 105 0.21 13.84 3.35
N THR A 106 0.02 12.81 2.53
CA THR A 106 -0.80 11.63 2.85
C THR A 106 0.03 10.40 3.21
N ASP A 107 1.31 10.57 3.53
CA ASP A 107 2.23 9.51 3.97
C ASP A 107 2.27 8.26 3.06
N TRP A 108 2.15 8.42 1.73
CA TRP A 108 2.24 7.30 0.81
C TRP A 108 3.54 6.53 1.00
N THR A 109 3.42 5.22 1.13
CA THR A 109 4.52 4.36 1.59
C THR A 109 5.75 4.47 0.68
N SER A 110 5.57 4.41 -0.64
CA SER A 110 6.66 4.51 -1.62
C SER A 110 7.37 5.87 -1.60
N ALA A 111 6.62 6.96 -1.43
CA ALA A 111 7.16 8.31 -1.32
C ALA A 111 7.94 8.52 -0.01
N THR A 112 7.39 8.01 1.10
CA THR A 112 8.06 8.00 2.41
C THR A 112 9.35 7.19 2.38
N MET A 113 9.37 6.03 1.71
CA MET A 113 10.58 5.24 1.51
C MET A 113 11.63 6.00 0.68
N ALA A 114 11.24 6.58 -0.45
CA ALA A 114 12.16 7.28 -1.34
C ALA A 114 12.84 8.47 -0.63
N THR A 115 12.05 9.30 0.06
CA THR A 115 12.59 10.42 0.85
C THR A 115 13.45 9.97 2.03
N THR A 116 13.11 8.83 2.63
CA THR A 116 13.93 8.23 3.69
C THR A 116 15.29 7.79 3.17
N TYR A 117 15.35 7.12 2.02
CA TYR A 117 16.61 6.70 1.41
C TYR A 117 17.46 7.88 0.94
N ASP A 118 16.83 8.92 0.37
CA ASP A 118 17.52 10.16 -0.01
C ASP A 118 18.19 10.84 1.20
N ARG A 119 17.45 10.95 2.31
CA ARG A 119 17.98 11.46 3.59
C ARG A 119 19.14 10.60 4.10
N TRP A 120 19.01 9.27 4.09
CA TRP A 120 20.07 8.38 4.55
C TRP A 120 21.33 8.46 3.68
N SER A 121 21.15 8.50 2.36
CA SER A 121 22.24 8.69 1.40
C SER A 121 23.01 9.99 1.68
N SER A 122 22.27 11.08 1.94
CA SER A 122 22.84 12.39 2.28
C SER A 122 23.55 12.42 3.65
N GLN A 123 23.24 11.48 4.56
CA GLN A 123 23.78 11.40 5.92
C GLN A 123 24.86 10.33 6.10
N ALA A 124 25.19 9.57 5.04
CA ALA A 124 26.02 8.37 5.10
C ALA A 124 27.46 8.60 5.61
N SER A 125 27.90 9.85 5.81
CA SER A 125 29.25 10.22 6.28
C SER A 125 29.29 10.83 7.69
N GLY A 126 28.31 10.54 8.57
CA GLY A 126 28.33 11.04 9.95
C GLY A 126 27.04 10.90 10.76
N GLY A 127 26.00 10.25 10.24
CA GLY A 127 24.73 10.06 10.93
C GLY A 127 24.81 9.08 12.11
N ALA A 128 24.07 9.38 13.19
CA ALA A 128 23.97 8.51 14.35
C ALA A 128 23.04 7.31 14.09
N VAL A 129 23.61 6.10 14.09
CA VAL A 129 22.89 4.82 13.84
C VAL A 129 22.14 4.29 15.07
N ASN A 130 22.18 5.01 16.18
CA ASN A 130 21.47 4.67 17.42
C ASN A 130 20.03 5.21 17.45
N THR A 131 19.57 5.84 16.37
CA THR A 131 18.20 6.35 16.25
C THR A 131 17.36 5.44 15.36
N ASN A 132 16.09 5.27 15.71
CA ASN A 132 15.13 4.53 14.88
C ASN A 132 13.77 5.20 15.00
N ALA A 133 13.27 5.74 13.88
CA ALA A 133 11.98 6.42 13.80
C ALA A 133 10.80 5.52 14.25
N TYR A 134 10.99 4.20 14.28
CA TYR A 134 10.04 3.26 14.88
C TYR A 134 9.80 3.54 16.36
N GLN A 135 10.84 3.87 17.14
CA GLN A 135 10.69 4.09 18.58
C GLN A 135 9.82 5.32 18.86
N ASP A 136 10.04 6.41 18.11
CA ASP A 136 9.29 7.66 18.28
C ASP A 136 7.83 7.55 17.82
N ARG A 137 7.56 6.69 16.83
CA ARG A 137 6.23 6.55 16.19
C ARG A 137 5.61 5.16 16.38
N LYS A 138 6.05 4.43 17.41
CA LYS A 138 5.67 3.03 17.65
C LYS A 138 4.16 2.82 17.68
N SER A 139 3.42 3.72 18.34
CA SER A 139 1.95 3.65 18.42
C SER A 139 1.28 3.81 17.06
N SER A 140 1.73 4.77 16.24
CA SER A 140 1.20 5.02 14.89
C SER A 140 1.37 3.79 13.99
N TYR A 141 2.56 3.16 14.00
CA TYR A 141 2.81 1.94 13.22
C TYR A 141 2.00 0.73 13.68
N ARG A 142 1.65 0.68 14.98
CA ARG A 142 0.89 -0.43 15.56
C ARG A 142 -0.63 -0.24 15.46
N LEU A 143 -1.10 1.00 15.26
CA LEU A 143 -2.50 1.37 15.42
C LEU A 143 -3.44 0.62 14.47
N SER A 144 -3.12 0.54 13.18
CA SER A 144 -3.98 -0.11 12.20
C SER A 144 -4.23 -1.58 12.57
N LYS A 145 -3.16 -2.33 12.84
CA LYS A 145 -3.23 -3.74 13.24
C LYS A 145 -3.98 -3.91 14.58
N ALA A 146 -3.72 -3.03 15.55
CA ALA A 146 -4.42 -3.05 16.84
C ALA A 146 -5.93 -2.82 16.69
N ILE A 147 -6.34 -1.84 15.87
CA ILE A 147 -7.75 -1.58 15.56
C ILE A 147 -8.38 -2.78 14.85
N THR A 148 -7.71 -3.34 13.84
CA THR A 148 -8.20 -4.54 13.12
C THR A 148 -8.46 -5.70 14.09
N MET A 149 -7.53 -5.97 15.01
CA MET A 149 -7.71 -7.04 16.00
C MET A 149 -8.80 -6.71 17.01
N ARG A 150 -8.93 -5.44 17.42
CA ARG A 150 -10.00 -5.02 18.32
C ARG A 150 -11.39 -5.14 17.69
N ILE A 151 -11.53 -4.80 16.41
CA ILE A 151 -12.76 -5.00 15.63
C ILE A 151 -13.08 -6.49 15.49
N ARG A 152 -12.07 -7.33 15.24
CA ARG A 152 -12.27 -8.79 15.18
C ARG A 152 -12.79 -9.37 16.50
N GLY A 153 -12.38 -8.78 17.62
CA GLY A 153 -12.82 -9.17 18.96
C GLY A 153 -12.14 -10.45 19.48
N SER A 154 -12.34 -10.72 20.78
CA SER A 154 -11.71 -11.85 21.49
C SER A 154 -12.49 -13.16 21.40
N ALA A 155 -13.72 -13.15 20.86
CA ALA A 155 -14.66 -14.27 20.97
C ALA A 155 -14.13 -15.61 20.42
N CYS A 156 -13.31 -15.56 19.37
CA CYS A 156 -12.67 -16.75 18.79
C CYS A 156 -11.16 -16.82 19.05
N PHE A 157 -10.62 -15.97 19.93
CA PHE A 157 -9.19 -15.96 20.22
C PHE A 157 -8.82 -17.19 21.06
N ASP A 158 -7.82 -17.96 20.62
CA ASP A 158 -7.38 -19.16 21.33
C ASP A 158 -6.47 -18.81 22.52
N PHE A 159 -7.10 -18.53 23.66
CA PHE A 159 -6.40 -18.17 24.89
C PHE A 159 -5.49 -19.28 25.41
N ASP A 160 -5.85 -20.55 25.21
CA ASP A 160 -5.07 -21.68 25.71
C ASP A 160 -3.78 -21.86 24.92
N LEU A 161 -3.85 -21.72 23.59
CA LEU A 161 -2.66 -21.65 22.75
C LEU A 161 -1.79 -20.46 23.15
N TYR A 162 -2.39 -19.27 23.27
CA TYR A 162 -1.62 -18.05 23.53
C TYR A 162 -0.89 -18.11 24.88
N ARG A 163 -1.56 -18.63 25.91
CA ARG A 163 -1.02 -18.85 27.25
C ARG A 163 0.09 -19.91 27.25
N SER A 164 -0.15 -21.07 26.65
CA SER A 164 0.84 -22.16 26.61
C SER A 164 2.12 -21.80 25.85
N ARG A 165 2.03 -20.86 24.88
CA ARG A 165 3.16 -20.34 24.11
C ARG A 165 3.80 -19.08 24.70
N SER A 166 3.25 -18.54 25.79
CA SER A 166 3.74 -17.33 26.45
C SER A 166 3.93 -17.55 27.96
N PRO A 167 4.92 -18.36 28.38
CA PRO A 167 5.11 -18.73 29.80
C PRO A 167 5.36 -17.53 30.73
N ASP A 168 5.93 -16.45 30.21
CA ASP A 168 6.18 -15.19 30.91
C ASP A 168 4.88 -14.47 31.33
N LEU A 169 3.75 -14.81 30.71
CA LEU A 169 2.43 -14.27 31.03
C LEU A 169 1.69 -15.11 32.07
N ALA A 170 2.32 -16.07 32.74
CA ALA A 170 1.66 -16.94 33.74
C ALA A 170 0.98 -16.16 34.89
N GLY A 171 1.38 -14.92 35.13
CA GLY A 171 0.72 -14.01 36.08
C GLY A 171 -0.57 -13.35 35.57
N LEU A 172 -0.86 -13.42 34.26
CA LEU A 172 -2.12 -12.97 33.67
C LEU A 172 -3.10 -14.15 33.69
N VAL A 173 -3.96 -14.14 34.69
CA VAL A 173 -4.88 -15.26 34.95
C VAL A 173 -6.15 -15.18 34.12
N ASP A 174 -6.58 -13.98 33.74
CA ASP A 174 -7.83 -13.75 33.05
C ASP A 174 -7.66 -13.57 31.52
N ASN A 175 -8.66 -14.03 30.77
CA ASN A 175 -8.68 -13.92 29.32
C ASN A 175 -8.73 -12.46 28.86
N ASP A 176 -9.41 -11.56 29.58
CA ASP A 176 -9.42 -10.15 29.22
C ASP A 176 -8.02 -9.52 29.35
N GLN A 177 -7.26 -9.91 30.37
CA GLN A 177 -5.87 -9.45 30.53
C GLN A 177 -4.97 -9.97 29.41
N LEU A 178 -5.13 -11.24 29.02
CA LEU A 178 -4.39 -11.83 27.91
C LEU A 178 -4.75 -11.16 26.58
N TRP A 179 -6.03 -10.83 26.39
CA TRP A 179 -6.51 -10.14 25.20
C TRP A 179 -5.95 -8.72 25.11
N GLU A 180 -6.01 -7.95 26.20
CA GLU A 180 -5.45 -6.59 26.24
C GLU A 180 -3.92 -6.61 26.06
N HIS A 181 -3.23 -7.59 26.63
CA HIS A 181 -1.81 -7.81 26.37
C HIS A 181 -1.54 -8.13 24.89
N PHE A 182 -2.32 -9.03 24.28
CA PHE A 182 -2.20 -9.36 22.86
C PHE A 182 -2.41 -8.13 21.96
N LEU A 183 -3.43 -7.32 22.24
CA LEU A 183 -3.74 -6.12 21.47
C LEU A 183 -2.59 -5.10 21.49
N ARG A 184 -1.98 -4.88 22.66
CA ARG A 184 -0.95 -3.85 22.85
C ARG A 184 0.45 -4.30 22.42
N ASP A 185 0.81 -5.53 22.76
CA ASP A 185 2.19 -6.01 22.73
C ASP A 185 2.32 -7.31 21.94
N GLY A 186 1.58 -8.34 22.32
CA GLY A 186 1.83 -9.71 21.86
C GLY A 186 1.84 -9.91 20.34
N GLN A 187 0.90 -9.29 19.63
CA GLN A 187 0.82 -9.38 18.16
C GLN A 187 1.98 -8.68 17.43
N PHE A 188 2.78 -7.89 18.15
CA PHE A 188 3.96 -7.17 17.64
C PHE A 188 5.28 -7.73 18.17
N GLU A 189 5.22 -8.73 19.06
CA GLU A 189 6.38 -9.44 19.63
C GLU A 189 6.67 -10.75 18.90
N GLY A 190 5.93 -11.05 17.81
CA GLY A 190 6.09 -12.32 17.08
C GLY A 190 5.54 -13.53 17.83
N ARG A 191 4.70 -13.33 18.85
CA ARG A 191 4.09 -14.43 19.60
C ARG A 191 3.12 -15.22 18.73
N ALA A 192 3.09 -16.53 18.93
CA ALA A 192 2.14 -17.41 18.25
C ALA A 192 0.71 -17.15 18.78
N PHE A 193 -0.24 -16.94 17.87
CA PHE A 193 -1.66 -16.82 18.17
C PHE A 193 -2.47 -17.41 17.03
N ARG A 194 -3.74 -17.73 17.30
CA ARG A 194 -4.71 -18.08 16.27
C ARG A 194 -6.11 -17.69 16.68
N PHE A 195 -7.00 -17.66 15.69
CA PHE A 195 -8.42 -17.58 15.89
C PHE A 195 -9.05 -18.90 15.43
N THR A 196 -10.00 -19.42 16.19
CA THR A 196 -10.67 -20.70 15.91
C THR A 196 -11.79 -20.59 14.88
N CYS A 197 -12.20 -19.37 14.54
CA CYS A 197 -13.21 -19.09 13.52
C CYS A 197 -12.64 -18.27 12.34
N PRO A 198 -13.30 -18.30 11.16
CA PRO A 198 -12.90 -17.50 10.00
C PRO A 198 -12.75 -16.01 10.32
N ASN A 199 -11.97 -15.29 9.50
CA ASN A 199 -11.83 -13.85 9.67
C ASN A 199 -13.06 -13.13 9.09
N PRO A 200 -13.91 -12.48 9.92
CA PRO A 200 -15.11 -11.81 9.40
C PRO A 200 -14.76 -10.65 8.44
N LEU A 201 -13.54 -10.11 8.50
CA LEU A 201 -13.06 -9.02 7.65
C LEU A 201 -12.63 -9.47 6.24
N HIS A 202 -12.61 -10.78 5.95
CA HIS A 202 -12.19 -11.26 4.62
C HIS A 202 -13.34 -11.26 3.61
N ASP A 203 -14.59 -11.38 4.07
CA ASP A 203 -15.77 -11.56 3.23
C ASP A 203 -16.76 -10.38 3.29
N GLU A 204 -16.64 -9.49 4.28
CA GLU A 204 -17.47 -8.29 4.46
C GLU A 204 -16.63 -7.01 4.40
N SER A 205 -17.21 -5.91 3.88
CA SER A 205 -16.52 -4.62 3.90
C SER A 205 -16.39 -4.10 5.35
N ILE A 206 -15.26 -3.44 5.67
CA ILE A 206 -15.06 -2.81 6.99
C ILE A 206 -16.22 -1.85 7.31
N ALA A 207 -16.79 -1.19 6.30
CA ALA A 207 -17.95 -0.33 6.45
C ALA A 207 -19.17 -1.09 7.01
N GLU A 208 -19.50 -2.27 6.46
CA GLU A 208 -20.64 -3.08 6.93
C GLU A 208 -20.45 -3.55 8.38
N ILE A 209 -19.22 -3.94 8.74
CA ILE A 209 -18.87 -4.33 10.10
C ILE A 209 -19.02 -3.14 11.05
N LEU A 210 -18.45 -1.98 10.70
CA LEU A 210 -18.58 -0.77 11.49
C LEU A 210 -20.04 -0.30 11.60
N PHE A 211 -20.85 -0.42 10.54
CA PHE A 211 -22.28 -0.09 10.58
C PHE A 211 -23.08 -1.05 11.46
N ARG A 212 -22.77 -2.35 11.46
CA ARG A 212 -23.39 -3.35 12.35
C ARG A 212 -23.05 -3.05 13.81
N GLU A 213 -21.77 -2.84 14.11
CA GLU A 213 -21.28 -2.51 15.46
C GLU A 213 -21.81 -1.15 15.95
N ALA A 214 -21.89 -0.15 15.07
CA ALA A 214 -22.49 1.14 15.39
C ALA A 214 -23.99 1.00 15.67
N LYS A 215 -24.72 0.16 14.93
CA LYS A 215 -26.13 -0.12 15.25
C LYS A 215 -26.30 -0.74 16.63
N THR A 216 -25.47 -1.70 17.01
CA THR A 216 -25.52 -2.29 18.37
C THR A 216 -25.15 -1.29 19.47
N PHE A 217 -24.27 -0.33 19.19
CA PHE A 217 -23.86 0.69 20.15
C PHE A 217 -24.86 1.88 20.25
N VAL A 218 -25.52 2.22 19.14
CA VAL A 218 -26.38 3.41 19.02
C VAL A 218 -27.86 3.09 19.27
N SER A 219 -28.31 1.85 19.05
CA SER A 219 -29.72 1.45 19.23
C SER A 219 -30.27 1.70 20.64
N PRO A 220 -29.54 1.47 21.75
CA PRO A 220 -30.06 1.77 23.09
C PRO A 220 -30.11 3.28 23.41
N PHE A 221 -29.33 4.09 22.68
CA PHE A 221 -29.20 5.53 22.91
C PHE A 221 -30.24 6.32 22.10
N ILE A 222 -30.53 5.90 20.86
CA ILE A 222 -31.53 6.54 20.00
C ILE A 222 -32.96 6.23 20.46
N GLU A 223 -33.26 5.02 20.95
CA GLU A 223 -34.61 4.70 21.48
C GLU A 223 -34.96 5.47 22.76
N LYS A 224 -33.96 5.92 23.52
CA LYS A 224 -34.15 6.78 24.72
C LYS A 224 -34.16 8.28 24.42
N ALA A 225 -33.58 8.71 23.30
CA ALA A 225 -33.36 10.12 23.01
C ALA A 225 -34.34 10.73 21.99
N LEU A 226 -35.08 9.91 21.22
CA LEU A 226 -36.11 10.42 20.30
C LEU A 226 -37.47 10.53 21.02
N PRO A 227 -38.07 11.74 21.13
CA PRO A 227 -39.45 11.85 21.56
C PRO A 227 -40.35 11.10 20.57
N LYS A 228 -41.28 10.30 21.09
CA LYS A 228 -42.33 9.65 20.29
C LYS A 228 -43.16 10.72 19.61
N GLY A 229 -42.90 10.95 18.32
CA GLY A 229 -43.69 11.82 17.47
C GLY A 229 -42.87 12.92 16.81
N LEU A 230 -42.25 12.60 15.68
CA LEU A 230 -41.98 13.59 14.64
C LEU A 230 -42.65 13.11 13.35
N PRO A 231 -43.39 13.98 12.64
CA PRO A 231 -44.14 13.60 11.46
C PRO A 231 -43.18 13.30 10.30
N GLN A 232 -43.55 12.31 9.47
CA GLN A 232 -42.86 12.00 8.23
C GLN A 232 -42.85 13.24 7.32
N ALA A 233 -41.65 13.75 7.02
CA ALA A 233 -41.48 14.79 6.02
C ALA A 233 -41.72 14.18 4.63
N ALA A 234 -42.63 14.82 3.89
CA ALA A 234 -43.01 14.45 2.53
C ALA A 234 -41.82 14.56 1.56
N ALA A 235 -41.77 13.60 0.64
CA ALA A 235 -40.81 13.57 -0.46
C ALA A 235 -41.02 14.73 -1.45
N ILE A 236 -39.91 15.31 -1.91
CA ILE A 236 -39.79 15.98 -3.20
C ILE A 236 -38.60 15.35 -3.90
#